data_AF-A0A497QK08-F1
#
_entry.id   AF-A0A497QK08-F1
#
_cell.length_a   1.000
_cell.length_b   1.000
_cell.length_c   1.000
_cell.angle_alpha   90.00
_cell.angle_beta   90.00
_cell.angle_gamma   90.00
#
_symmetry.space_group_name_H-M   'P 1'
#
loop_
_entity.id
_entity.type
_entity.pdbx_description
1 polymer ?
#
loop_
_entity_poly.entity_id
_entity_poly.type
_entity_poly.pdbx_seq_one_letter_code
_entity_poly.pdbx_strand_id
1 'polypeptide(L)'
;MPKHYIDKDVYTASIERLKIIFENFPKVYFSFSGGKDSSVMMHLAIKVAREMGCLPVHSLFVDLEGNYDTTLDHIKEIFDMPEVKGYWVALPIHLRNAVSQYKSQWIAWNPKERDKWIKPQPTHPSAIVDQDFFPFYRFGMEFEEFVVEFGEWFAQGEKTASVVAIRSDESLNRFRTIVNKKKVRFHNFGWTTKVSPNVYNMYPIYDWKTQDVWTAVGKFGWSYNKLYDLMYLQGRTLHKMRICQPYGDDQKQGLDLFHECEPETWSRVVNRVPGANMGSLYRGNPLLGNIKAV
;
A
#
# COMPACT_ATOMS: atom_id res chain seq x y z
N MET A 1 5.60 -23.46 -13.88
CA MET A 1 5.29 -24.10 -12.59
C MET A 1 3.78 -24.08 -12.42
N PRO A 2 3.10 -25.24 -12.36
CA PRO A 2 1.67 -25.31 -12.11
C PRO A 2 1.33 -24.92 -10.66
N LYS A 3 0.10 -24.44 -10.41
CA LYS A 3 -0.39 -24.15 -9.06
C LYS A 3 -0.76 -25.46 -8.36
N HIS A 4 -0.16 -25.71 -7.20
CA HIS A 4 -0.48 -26.86 -6.35
C HIS A 4 -1.39 -26.40 -5.23
N TYR A 5 -2.59 -26.98 -5.17
CA TYR A 5 -3.54 -26.74 -4.09
C TYR A 5 -3.26 -27.70 -2.94
N ILE A 6 -3.47 -27.22 -1.72
CA ILE A 6 -3.41 -28.03 -0.50
C ILE A 6 -4.82 -28.08 0.09
N ASP A 7 -5.06 -29.06 0.96
CA ASP A 7 -6.33 -29.20 1.69
C ASP A 7 -6.38 -28.23 2.89
N LYS A 8 -6.39 -26.93 2.58
CA LYS A 8 -6.47 -25.84 3.56
C LYS A 8 -7.00 -24.58 2.89
N ASP A 9 -7.97 -23.93 3.52
CA ASP A 9 -8.48 -22.66 3.04
C ASP A 9 -7.48 -21.51 3.29
N VAL A 10 -7.58 -20.46 2.47
CA VAL A 10 -6.63 -19.35 2.48
C VAL A 10 -6.71 -18.51 3.77
N TYR A 11 -7.87 -18.48 4.44
CA TYR A 11 -8.03 -17.75 5.70
C TYR A 11 -7.26 -18.46 6.82
N THR A 12 -7.48 -19.76 7.00
CA THR A 12 -6.76 -20.59 7.97
C THR A 12 -5.25 -20.54 7.72
N ALA A 13 -4.82 -20.68 6.47
CA ALA A 13 -3.40 -20.61 6.11
C ALA A 13 -2.78 -19.24 6.42
N SER A 14 -3.50 -18.14 6.23
CA SER A 14 -3.02 -16.80 6.57
C SER A 14 -2.92 -16.57 8.07
N ILE A 15 -3.87 -17.08 8.86
CA ILE A 15 -3.79 -17.05 10.33
C ILE A 15 -2.54 -17.79 10.82
N GLU A 16 -2.26 -18.99 10.30
CA GLU A 16 -1.05 -19.76 10.65
C GLU A 16 0.23 -18.99 10.30
N ARG A 17 0.29 -18.36 9.12
CA ARG A 17 1.45 -17.55 8.73
C ARG A 17 1.65 -16.34 9.63
N LEU A 18 0.57 -15.68 10.04
CA LEU A 18 0.65 -14.56 11.00
C LEU A 18 1.12 -15.04 12.38
N LYS A 19 0.65 -16.19 12.86
CA LYS A 19 1.15 -16.79 14.11
C LYS A 19 2.65 -17.07 14.04
N ILE A 20 3.12 -17.69 12.95
CA ILE A 20 4.55 -17.91 12.69
C ILE A 20 5.32 -16.57 12.75
N ILE A 21 4.79 -15.51 12.16
CA ILE A 21 5.44 -14.19 12.19
C ILE A 21 5.54 -13.67 13.62
N PHE A 22 4.44 -13.60 14.36
CA PHE A 22 4.43 -13.07 15.72
C PHE A 22 5.24 -13.93 16.71
N GLU A 23 5.35 -15.24 16.50
CA GLU A 23 6.17 -16.14 17.32
C GLU A 23 7.68 -15.96 17.11
N ASN A 24 8.09 -15.56 15.90
CA ASN A 24 9.51 -15.62 15.50
C ASN A 24 10.17 -14.24 15.35
N PHE A 25 9.38 -13.16 15.36
CA PHE A 25 9.85 -11.80 15.13
C PHE A 25 9.47 -10.94 16.34
N PRO A 26 10.44 -10.47 17.14
CA PRO A 26 10.16 -9.60 18.29
C PRO A 26 9.51 -8.28 17.87
N LYS A 27 9.74 -7.84 16.64
CA LYS A 27 9.18 -6.63 16.06
C LYS A 27 8.43 -6.93 14.77
N VAL A 28 7.18 -6.48 14.69
CA VAL A 28 6.31 -6.68 13.53
C VAL A 28 5.62 -5.36 13.23
N TYR A 29 5.68 -4.92 11.96
CA TYR A 29 4.85 -3.83 11.47
C TYR A 29 4.21 -4.18 10.13
N PHE A 30 3.10 -3.53 9.84
CA PHE A 30 2.28 -3.79 8.65
C PHE A 30 2.33 -2.59 7.72
N SER A 31 2.66 -2.82 6.44
CA SER A 31 2.51 -1.79 5.41
C SER A 31 1.05 -1.70 5.00
N PHE A 32 0.40 -0.59 5.35
CA PHE A 32 -1.00 -0.34 5.09
C PHE A 32 -1.16 0.73 4.02
N SER A 33 -1.97 0.48 2.99
CA SER A 33 -2.19 1.40 1.88
C SER A 33 -3.62 1.95 1.80
N GLY A 34 -4.50 1.54 2.71
CA GLY A 34 -5.93 1.81 2.62
C GLY A 34 -6.66 1.04 1.52
N GLY A 35 -5.98 0.11 0.82
CA GLY A 35 -6.60 -0.77 -0.18
C GLY A 35 -7.17 -2.06 0.42
N LYS A 36 -8.12 -2.69 -0.28
CA LYS A 36 -8.88 -3.89 0.17
C LYS A 36 -8.00 -5.00 0.75
N ASP A 37 -6.87 -5.26 0.10
CA ASP A 37 -5.96 -6.33 0.46
C ASP A 37 -5.27 -6.01 1.80
N SER A 38 -4.83 -4.76 1.96
CA SER A 38 -4.20 -4.26 3.19
C SER A 38 -5.19 -4.08 4.35
N SER A 39 -6.45 -3.72 4.06
CA SER A 39 -7.52 -3.64 5.06
C SER A 39 -7.81 -5.02 5.66
N VAL A 40 -7.96 -6.05 4.81
CA VAL A 40 -8.10 -7.44 5.27
C VAL A 40 -6.89 -7.89 6.09
N MET A 41 -5.68 -7.56 5.65
CA MET A 41 -4.46 -7.88 6.41
C MET A 41 -4.48 -7.26 7.80
N MET A 42 -4.91 -6.01 7.96
CA MET A 42 -5.01 -5.35 9.27
C MET A 42 -6.00 -6.05 10.20
N HIS A 43 -7.19 -6.43 9.70
CA HIS A 43 -8.18 -7.18 10.50
C HIS A 43 -7.66 -8.55 10.92
N LEU A 44 -7.00 -9.29 10.02
CA LEU A 44 -6.35 -10.56 10.33
C LEU A 44 -5.23 -10.38 11.38
N ALA A 45 -4.40 -9.34 11.22
CA ALA A 45 -3.31 -9.03 12.12
C ALA A 45 -3.81 -8.73 13.54
N ILE A 46 -4.82 -7.85 13.66
CA ILE A 46 -5.44 -7.51 14.96
C ILE A 46 -6.02 -8.75 15.61
N LYS A 47 -6.71 -9.61 14.85
CA LYS A 47 -7.25 -10.87 15.37
C LYS A 47 -6.15 -11.75 15.96
N VAL A 48 -5.10 -12.03 15.20
CA VAL A 48 -4.01 -12.90 15.65
C VAL A 48 -3.22 -12.27 16.79
N ALA A 49 -2.92 -10.98 16.72
CA ALA A 49 -2.19 -10.28 17.76
C ALA A 49 -2.96 -10.26 19.09
N ARG A 50 -4.29 -10.11 19.04
CA ARG A 50 -5.15 -10.22 20.22
C ARG A 50 -5.13 -11.63 20.81
N GLU A 51 -5.24 -12.66 19.97
CA GLU A 51 -5.18 -14.07 20.41
C GLU A 51 -3.84 -14.44 21.07
N MET A 52 -2.75 -13.82 20.62
CA MET A 52 -1.39 -14.09 21.10
C MET A 52 -0.92 -13.13 22.20
N GLY A 53 -1.74 -12.15 22.59
CA GLY A 53 -1.36 -11.16 23.60
C GLY A 53 -0.22 -10.21 23.18
N CYS A 54 -0.07 -9.94 21.88
CA CYS A 54 1.00 -9.11 21.31
C CYS A 54 0.48 -7.83 20.63
N LEU A 55 -0.68 -7.33 21.08
CA LEU A 55 -1.12 -5.97 20.75
C LEU A 55 -0.17 -4.92 21.36
N PRO A 56 -0.03 -3.72 20.75
CA PRO A 56 -0.72 -3.26 19.55
C PRO A 56 -0.07 -3.73 18.23
N VAL A 57 -0.85 -3.75 17.16
CA VAL A 57 -0.37 -3.91 15.78
C VAL A 57 0.23 -2.60 15.30
N HIS A 58 1.53 -2.59 14.99
CA HIS A 58 2.19 -1.42 14.41
C HIS A 58 1.90 -1.34 12.90
N SER A 59 1.53 -0.17 12.40
CA SER A 59 1.17 0.00 10.99
C SER A 59 1.83 1.23 10.38
N LEU A 60 2.48 1.07 9.23
CA LEU A 60 3.06 2.15 8.43
C LEU A 60 2.12 2.49 7.28
N PHE A 61 1.71 3.76 7.21
CA PHE A 61 1.09 4.36 6.02
C PHE A 61 1.96 5.52 5.54
N VAL A 62 2.40 5.47 4.28
CA VAL A 62 3.14 6.56 3.65
C VAL A 62 2.18 7.33 2.75
N ASP A 63 1.85 8.54 3.15
CA ASP A 63 0.91 9.42 2.48
C ASP A 63 1.61 10.14 1.32
N LEU A 64 1.32 9.70 0.11
CA LEU A 64 1.87 10.24 -1.13
C LEU A 64 1.10 11.48 -1.65
N GLU A 65 0.40 12.21 -0.78
CA GLU A 65 -0.36 13.45 -1.03
C GLU A 65 -1.66 13.27 -1.84
N GLY A 66 -1.58 12.49 -2.93
CA GLY A 66 -2.69 12.27 -3.86
C GLY A 66 -3.62 11.12 -3.49
N ASN A 67 -3.95 10.94 -2.21
CA ASN A 67 -4.89 9.92 -1.75
C ASN A 67 -6.35 10.41 -1.85
N TYR A 68 -7.30 9.53 -2.19
CA TYR A 68 -8.73 9.87 -2.17
C TYR A 68 -9.20 10.19 -0.75
N ASP A 69 -10.17 11.08 -0.59
CA ASP A 69 -10.70 11.45 0.74
C ASP A 69 -11.29 10.22 1.43
N THR A 70 -12.06 9.42 0.69
CA THR A 70 -12.60 8.15 1.18
C THR A 70 -11.52 7.15 1.59
N THR A 71 -10.34 7.22 0.97
CA THR A 71 -9.18 6.39 1.38
C THR A 71 -8.59 6.91 2.69
N LEU A 72 -8.41 8.22 2.82
CA LEU A 72 -7.93 8.85 4.05
C LEU A 72 -8.89 8.62 5.23
N ASP A 73 -10.20 8.62 4.99
CA ASP A 73 -11.20 8.33 6.02
C ASP A 73 -11.12 6.87 6.49
N HIS A 74 -10.94 5.92 5.57
CA HIS A 74 -10.69 4.54 5.95
C HIS A 74 -9.35 4.35 6.68
N ILE A 75 -8.33 5.15 6.34
CA ILE A 75 -7.06 5.12 7.07
C ILE A 75 -7.24 5.59 8.50
N LYS A 76 -7.96 6.71 8.71
CA LYS A 76 -8.33 7.19 10.05
C LYS A 76 -9.09 6.11 10.82
N GLU A 77 -10.12 5.52 10.21
CA GLU A 77 -10.93 4.45 10.82
C GLU A 77 -10.07 3.29 11.36
N ILE A 78 -9.08 2.82 10.60
CA ILE A 78 -8.18 1.75 11.05
C ILE A 78 -7.20 2.26 12.11
N PHE A 79 -6.68 3.49 11.99
CA PHE A 79 -5.68 4.03 12.91
C PHE A 79 -6.28 4.51 14.25
N ASP A 80 -7.58 4.79 14.28
CA ASP A 80 -8.36 5.09 15.49
C ASP A 80 -8.70 3.83 16.31
N MET A 81 -8.47 2.63 15.76
CA MET A 81 -8.65 1.38 16.51
C MET A 81 -7.63 1.31 17.65
N PRO A 82 -8.04 1.01 18.90
CA PRO A 82 -7.13 0.96 20.05
C PRO A 82 -6.06 -0.14 19.93
N GLU A 83 -6.30 -1.14 19.07
CA GLU A 83 -5.36 -2.20 18.75
C GLU A 83 -4.24 -1.78 17.80
N VAL A 84 -4.29 -0.58 17.21
CA VAL A 84 -3.38 -0.14 16.16
C VAL A 84 -2.50 1.00 16.66
N LYS A 85 -1.19 0.87 16.43
CA LYS A 85 -0.23 1.96 16.57
C LYS A 85 0.23 2.39 15.17
N GLY A 86 -0.37 3.46 14.66
CA GLY A 86 -0.09 4.00 13.34
C GLY A 86 1.16 4.87 13.27
N TYR A 87 1.86 4.78 12.14
CA TYR A 87 2.87 5.72 11.64
C TYR A 87 2.33 6.26 10.32
N TRP A 88 1.66 7.42 10.34
CA TRP A 88 1.14 8.08 9.15
C TRP A 88 2.16 9.11 8.68
N VAL A 89 3.01 8.73 7.74
CA VAL A 89 4.11 9.58 7.26
C VAL A 89 3.62 10.48 6.14
N ALA A 90 3.67 11.80 6.34
CA ALA A 90 3.31 12.81 5.34
C ALA A 90 4.48 13.80 5.14
N LEU A 91 5.63 13.24 4.76
CA LEU A 91 6.89 13.95 4.58
C LEU A 91 7.23 14.19 3.09
N PRO A 92 8.07 15.19 2.79
CA PRO A 92 8.62 15.39 1.44
C PRO A 92 9.37 14.19 0.86
N ILE A 93 8.67 13.40 0.05
CA ILE A 93 9.21 12.18 -0.60
C ILE A 93 9.19 12.37 -2.11
N HIS A 94 10.28 11.95 -2.75
CA HIS A 94 10.41 12.00 -4.18
C HIS A 94 9.65 10.85 -4.84
N LEU A 95 8.92 11.20 -5.91
CA LEU A 95 8.02 10.29 -6.60
C LEU A 95 8.15 10.48 -8.10
N ARG A 96 7.98 9.38 -8.82
CA ARG A 96 7.90 9.40 -10.27
C ARG A 96 6.62 10.11 -10.73
N ASN A 97 6.75 10.94 -11.74
CA ASN A 97 5.64 11.46 -12.55
C ASN A 97 5.63 10.75 -13.90
N ALA A 98 4.86 9.67 -14.00
CA ALA A 98 4.84 8.86 -15.21
C ALA A 98 3.99 9.50 -16.34
N VAL A 99 3.20 10.53 -16.04
CA VAL A 99 2.34 11.22 -17.03
C VAL A 99 3.02 12.40 -17.74
N SER A 100 4.32 12.64 -17.48
CA SER A 100 5.11 13.65 -18.18
C SER A 100 6.46 13.11 -18.63
N GLN A 101 6.84 13.42 -19.87
CA GLN A 101 8.19 13.18 -20.38
C GLN A 101 9.15 14.34 -20.06
N TYR A 102 8.63 15.52 -19.73
CA TYR A 102 9.43 16.73 -19.48
C TYR A 102 9.76 16.93 -18.00
N LYS A 103 8.83 16.60 -17.10
CA LYS A 103 9.05 16.61 -15.64
C LYS A 103 8.67 15.24 -15.10
N SER A 104 9.63 14.32 -15.19
CA SER A 104 9.47 12.90 -14.86
C SER A 104 9.39 12.61 -13.36
N GLN A 105 9.58 13.63 -12.51
CA GLN A 105 9.65 13.51 -11.06
C GLN A 105 8.98 14.70 -10.37
N TRP A 106 8.48 14.47 -9.16
CA TRP A 106 7.91 15.47 -8.28
C TRP A 106 8.12 15.06 -6.81
N ILE A 107 7.94 16.00 -5.88
CA ILE A 107 8.09 15.73 -4.45
C ILE A 107 6.71 15.93 -3.82
N ALA A 108 6.12 14.86 -3.29
CA ALA A 108 4.90 14.95 -2.48
C ALA A 108 5.17 15.82 -1.25
N TRP A 109 4.19 16.57 -0.76
CA TRP A 109 4.32 17.42 0.44
C TRP A 109 5.47 18.45 0.40
N ASN A 110 5.94 18.83 -0.79
CA ASN A 110 7.00 19.82 -0.94
C ASN A 110 6.57 21.19 -0.37
N PRO A 111 7.22 21.71 0.69
CA PRO A 111 6.83 22.98 1.31
C PRO A 111 6.92 24.19 0.37
N LYS A 112 7.78 24.11 -0.66
CA LYS A 112 7.94 25.16 -1.68
C LYS A 112 6.79 25.21 -2.70
N GLU A 113 5.92 24.20 -2.71
CA GLU A 113 4.77 24.08 -3.63
C GLU A 113 3.46 23.90 -2.82
N ARG A 114 3.39 24.45 -1.61
CA ARG A 114 2.25 24.30 -0.70
C ARG A 114 0.93 24.79 -1.30
N ASP A 115 0.98 25.82 -2.13
CA ASP A 115 -0.15 26.35 -2.91
C ASP A 115 -0.72 25.35 -3.93
N LYS A 116 0.09 24.36 -4.34
CA LYS A 116 -0.27 23.34 -5.32
C LYS A 116 -0.64 22.01 -4.69
N TRP A 117 -0.53 21.84 -3.38
CA TRP A 117 -0.84 20.58 -2.73
C TRP A 117 -2.25 20.11 -3.05
N ILE A 118 -2.40 18.82 -3.32
CA ILE A 118 -3.69 18.23 -3.66
C ILE A 118 -4.65 18.34 -2.46
N LYS A 119 -4.10 18.23 -1.24
CA LYS A 119 -4.85 18.21 0.02
C LYS A 119 -4.07 18.91 1.13
N PRO A 120 -4.74 19.35 2.21
CA PRO A 120 -4.04 19.76 3.42
C PRO A 120 -3.28 18.58 4.04
N GLN A 121 -2.17 18.87 4.73
CA GLN A 121 -1.47 17.85 5.51
C GLN A 121 -2.38 17.22 6.57
N PRO A 122 -2.20 15.92 6.87
CA PRO A 122 -3.00 15.24 7.87
C PRO A 122 -2.74 15.81 9.27
N THR A 123 -3.81 15.93 10.04
CA THR A 123 -3.79 16.41 11.44
C THR A 123 -4.01 15.30 12.46
N HIS A 124 -4.06 14.04 12.00
CA HIS A 124 -4.28 12.87 12.84
C HIS A 124 -3.15 12.72 13.87
N PRO A 125 -3.39 12.24 15.10
CA PRO A 125 -2.33 12.10 16.11
C PRO A 125 -1.15 11.20 15.71
N SER A 126 -1.39 10.21 14.85
CA SER A 126 -0.36 9.35 14.27
C SER A 126 0.40 9.99 13.09
N ALA A 127 0.03 11.21 12.67
CA ALA A 127 0.64 11.89 11.55
C ALA A 127 2.04 12.41 11.91
N ILE A 128 3.00 12.08 11.05
CA ILE A 128 4.38 12.48 11.12
C ILE A 128 4.61 13.43 9.95
N VAL A 129 4.49 14.72 10.26
CA VAL A 129 4.70 15.85 9.33
C VAL A 129 6.00 16.60 9.63
N ASP A 130 6.57 16.37 10.81
CA ASP A 130 7.87 16.91 11.21
C ASP A 130 9.00 16.13 10.53
N GLN A 131 9.82 16.86 9.79
CA GLN A 131 10.94 16.30 9.04
C GLN A 131 12.07 15.82 9.95
N ASP A 132 12.15 16.31 11.19
CA ASP A 132 13.19 15.92 12.15
C ASP A 132 12.77 14.69 12.99
N PHE A 133 11.57 14.14 12.78
CA PHE A 133 11.06 13.00 13.55
C PHE A 133 11.92 11.74 13.39
N PHE A 134 12.39 11.48 12.16
CA PHE A 134 13.21 10.32 11.85
C PHE A 134 14.68 10.75 11.67
N PRO A 135 15.64 10.19 12.43
CA PRO A 135 17.04 10.58 12.32
C PRO A 135 17.69 10.20 10.98
N PHE A 136 17.12 9.23 10.25
CA PHE A 136 17.59 8.81 8.93
C PHE A 136 17.01 9.63 7.79
N TYR A 137 15.93 10.39 8.03
CA TYR A 137 15.19 11.04 6.97
C TYR A 137 16.01 12.17 6.33
N ARG A 138 15.92 12.27 5.01
CA ARG A 138 16.46 13.38 4.23
C ARG A 138 15.39 13.89 3.27
N PHE A 139 15.31 15.22 3.15
CA PHE A 139 14.36 15.88 2.25
C PHE A 139 14.44 15.29 0.83
N GLY A 140 13.29 14.84 0.30
CA GLY A 140 13.21 14.34 -1.06
C GLY A 140 13.97 13.03 -1.29
N MET A 141 14.13 12.17 -0.28
CA MET A 141 14.54 10.78 -0.52
C MET A 141 13.50 10.02 -1.35
N GLU A 142 13.95 8.98 -2.05
CA GLU A 142 13.04 8.12 -2.81
C GLU A 142 12.16 7.31 -1.86
N PHE A 143 10.94 7.00 -2.29
CA PHE A 143 10.01 6.17 -1.52
C PHE A 143 10.63 4.82 -1.15
N GLU A 144 11.31 4.18 -2.09
CA GLU A 144 11.97 2.89 -1.89
C GLU A 144 13.09 2.95 -0.85
N GLU A 145 13.82 4.06 -0.76
CA GLU A 145 14.84 4.29 0.27
C GLU A 145 14.16 4.49 1.63
N PHE A 146 13.09 5.29 1.68
CA PHE A 146 12.39 5.59 2.92
C PHE A 146 11.86 4.31 3.59
N VAL A 147 11.23 3.42 2.84
CA VAL A 147 10.66 2.18 3.40
C VAL A 147 11.74 1.22 3.93
N VAL A 148 12.92 1.20 3.32
CA VAL A 148 14.06 0.39 3.80
C VAL A 148 14.61 0.97 5.09
N GLU A 149 14.88 2.28 5.12
CA GLU A 149 15.41 2.96 6.30
C GLU A 149 14.41 2.97 7.45
N PHE A 150 13.12 3.13 7.19
CA PHE A 150 12.06 2.98 8.20
C PHE A 150 12.10 1.58 8.83
N GLY A 151 12.27 0.54 8.01
CA GLY A 151 12.34 -0.84 8.48
C GLY A 151 13.50 -1.05 9.45
N GLU A 152 14.69 -0.56 9.13
CA GLU A 152 15.87 -0.66 10.00
C GLU A 152 15.77 0.22 11.25
N TRP A 153 15.22 1.43 11.11
CA TRP A 153 14.92 2.30 12.24
C TRP A 153 13.93 1.67 13.21
N PHE A 154 12.85 1.06 12.71
CA PHE A 154 11.86 0.34 13.52
C PHE A 154 12.50 -0.88 14.20
N ALA A 155 13.35 -1.60 13.46
CA ALA A 155 14.05 -2.77 13.94
C ALA A 155 14.95 -2.47 15.15
N GLN A 156 15.65 -1.33 15.18
CA GLN A 156 16.63 -0.99 16.22
C GLN A 156 17.63 -2.13 16.48
N GLY A 157 18.08 -2.81 15.41
CA GLY A 157 18.99 -3.95 15.48
C GLY A 157 18.34 -5.30 15.76
N GLU A 158 17.03 -5.37 15.99
CA GLU A 158 16.30 -6.62 16.23
C GLU A 158 15.69 -7.20 14.97
N LYS A 159 15.58 -8.53 14.92
CA LYS A 159 14.93 -9.23 13.81
C LYS A 159 13.47 -8.75 13.67
N THR A 160 13.13 -8.24 12.49
CA THR A 160 11.87 -7.53 12.26
C THR A 160 11.12 -8.05 11.05
N ALA A 161 9.80 -8.17 11.17
CA ALA A 161 8.90 -8.50 10.07
C ALA A 161 8.20 -7.24 9.54
N SER A 162 8.38 -6.96 8.26
CA SER A 162 7.59 -6.00 7.48
C SER A 162 6.50 -6.76 6.72
N VAL A 163 5.26 -6.65 7.14
CA VAL A 163 4.15 -7.42 6.57
C VAL A 163 3.48 -6.63 5.46
N VAL A 164 3.45 -7.18 4.25
CA VAL A 164 2.89 -6.52 3.06
C VAL A 164 1.78 -7.36 2.46
N ALA A 165 0.63 -6.74 2.23
CA ALA A 165 -0.58 -7.39 1.72
C ALA A 165 -0.57 -7.59 0.19
N ILE A 166 0.43 -8.28 -0.33
CA ILE A 166 0.50 -8.62 -1.77
C ILE A 166 -0.21 -9.93 -2.05
N ARG A 167 -0.80 -10.05 -3.25
CA ARG A 167 -1.36 -11.30 -3.77
C ARG A 167 -0.70 -11.68 -5.08
N SER A 168 -0.36 -12.96 -5.24
CA SER A 168 0.29 -13.46 -6.45
C SER A 168 -0.59 -13.32 -7.69
N ASP A 169 -1.92 -13.38 -7.48
CA ASP A 169 -2.96 -13.21 -8.50
C ASP A 169 -3.11 -11.76 -8.97
N GLU A 170 -2.46 -10.78 -8.30
CA GLU A 170 -2.54 -9.36 -8.69
C GLU A 170 -1.66 -9.04 -9.91
N SER A 171 -0.46 -9.61 -10.00
CA SER A 171 0.44 -9.39 -11.15
C SER A 171 1.56 -10.42 -11.26
N LEU A 172 2.15 -10.53 -12.45
CA LEU A 172 3.33 -11.37 -12.70
C LEU A 172 4.50 -10.99 -11.79
N ASN A 173 4.67 -9.69 -11.47
CA ASN A 173 5.73 -9.24 -10.58
C ASN A 173 5.48 -9.72 -9.15
N ARG A 174 4.24 -9.65 -8.64
CA ARG A 174 3.91 -10.22 -7.31
C ARG A 174 4.13 -11.72 -7.27
N PHE A 175 3.71 -12.44 -8.32
CA PHE A 175 3.97 -13.87 -8.43
C PHE A 175 5.47 -14.19 -8.40
N ARG A 176 6.29 -13.46 -9.19
CA ARG A 176 7.75 -13.60 -9.22
C ARG A 176 8.38 -13.37 -7.85
N THR A 177 7.89 -12.40 -7.08
CA THR A 177 8.34 -12.17 -5.70
C THR A 177 8.21 -13.42 -4.84
N ILE A 178 7.11 -14.16 -4.96
CA ILE A 178 6.88 -15.39 -4.17
C ILE A 178 7.73 -16.56 -4.67
N VAL A 179 7.77 -16.80 -5.99
CA VAL A 179 8.42 -18.00 -6.54
C VAL A 179 9.94 -17.88 -6.67
N ASN A 180 10.50 -16.68 -6.58
CA ASN A 180 11.95 -16.46 -6.72
C ASN A 180 12.73 -17.25 -5.66
N LYS A 181 13.46 -18.28 -6.10
CA LYS A 181 14.28 -19.15 -5.25
C LYS A 181 15.66 -18.58 -4.91
N LYS A 182 16.10 -17.52 -5.60
CA LYS A 182 17.40 -16.87 -5.38
C LYS A 182 17.41 -15.93 -4.18
N LYS A 183 16.23 -15.52 -3.69
CA LYS A 183 16.10 -14.62 -2.54
C LYS A 183 16.40 -15.34 -1.24
N VAL A 184 16.92 -14.60 -0.25
CA VAL A 184 17.09 -15.10 1.11
C VAL A 184 15.71 -15.17 1.78
N ARG A 185 15.38 -16.33 2.34
CA ARG A 185 14.06 -16.64 2.93
C ARG A 185 14.19 -17.03 4.39
N PHE A 186 13.20 -16.67 5.19
CA PHE A 186 13.06 -17.15 6.56
C PHE A 186 12.54 -18.60 6.54
N HIS A 187 13.26 -19.55 7.13
CA HIS A 187 12.93 -20.99 7.16
C HIS A 187 12.50 -21.57 5.79
N ASN A 188 13.12 -21.09 4.71
CA ASN A 188 12.80 -21.47 3.33
C ASN A 188 11.34 -21.16 2.88
N PHE A 189 10.58 -20.40 3.66
CA PHE A 189 9.22 -20.00 3.29
C PHE A 189 9.24 -19.08 2.07
N GLY A 190 8.61 -19.53 0.98
CA GLY A 190 8.56 -18.77 -0.28
C GLY A 190 7.85 -17.41 -0.17
N TRP A 191 6.98 -17.25 0.81
CA TRP A 191 6.27 -15.99 1.09
C TRP A 191 7.08 -15.00 1.95
N THR A 192 8.38 -15.25 2.14
CA THR A 192 9.28 -14.37 2.92
C THR A 192 10.46 -13.90 2.07
N THR A 193 11.01 -12.73 2.37
CA THR A 193 12.20 -12.19 1.69
C THR A 193 13.01 -11.35 2.65
N LYS A 194 14.31 -11.65 2.85
CA LYS A 194 15.20 -10.73 3.57
C LYS A 194 15.45 -9.49 2.70
N VAL A 195 15.16 -8.30 3.22
CA VAL A 195 15.29 -7.03 2.47
C VAL A 195 16.42 -6.15 2.99
N SER A 196 16.80 -6.32 4.24
CA SER A 196 17.89 -5.59 4.89
C SER A 196 18.50 -6.48 6.00
N PRO A 197 19.58 -6.07 6.68
CA PRO A 197 20.23 -6.90 7.70
C PRO A 197 19.27 -7.48 8.74
N ASN A 198 18.31 -6.69 9.21
CA ASN A 198 17.40 -7.06 10.30
C ASN A 198 15.95 -7.32 9.84
N VAL A 199 15.56 -6.86 8.64
CA VAL A 199 14.16 -6.87 8.20
C VAL A 199 13.88 -7.95 7.15
N TYR A 200 12.75 -8.63 7.33
CA TYR A 200 12.17 -9.55 6.38
C TYR A 200 10.80 -9.05 5.93
N ASN A 201 10.57 -8.99 4.62
CA ASN A 201 9.24 -8.82 4.08
C ASN A 201 8.47 -10.14 4.17
N MET A 202 7.23 -10.06 4.66
CA MET A 202 6.31 -11.16 4.83
C MET A 202 5.05 -10.95 4.00
N TYR A 203 4.59 -12.00 3.32
CA TYR A 203 3.40 -11.93 2.45
C TYR A 203 2.31 -12.95 2.85
N PRO A 204 1.63 -12.83 4.01
CA PRO A 204 0.73 -13.87 4.53
C PRO A 204 -0.48 -14.23 3.67
N ILE A 205 -0.95 -13.31 2.82
CA ILE A 205 -2.12 -13.48 1.95
C ILE A 205 -1.75 -13.73 0.48
N TYR A 206 -0.49 -14.09 0.19
CA TYR A 206 0.01 -14.17 -1.19
C TYR A 206 -0.77 -15.10 -2.12
N ASP A 207 -1.50 -16.06 -1.58
CA ASP A 207 -2.30 -17.07 -2.27
C ASP A 207 -3.79 -16.73 -2.38
N TRP A 208 -4.23 -15.61 -1.80
CA TRP A 208 -5.60 -15.13 -1.89
C TRP A 208 -5.92 -14.61 -3.29
N LYS A 209 -7.16 -14.85 -3.72
CA LYS A 209 -7.78 -14.23 -4.90
C LYS A 209 -8.59 -13.01 -4.50
N THR A 210 -8.99 -12.23 -5.50
CA THR A 210 -9.84 -11.05 -5.31
C THR A 210 -11.18 -11.43 -4.67
N GLN A 211 -11.75 -12.57 -5.06
CA GLN A 211 -12.98 -13.10 -4.48
C GLN A 211 -12.81 -13.47 -3.01
N ASP A 212 -11.67 -14.04 -2.61
CA ASP A 212 -11.42 -14.42 -1.22
C ASP A 212 -11.40 -13.18 -0.31
N VAL A 213 -10.79 -12.08 -0.78
CA VAL A 213 -10.76 -10.79 -0.07
C VAL A 213 -12.18 -10.28 0.18
N TRP A 214 -13.00 -10.19 -0.86
CA TRP A 214 -14.39 -9.70 -0.73
C TRP A 214 -15.29 -10.67 0.05
N THR A 215 -15.04 -11.98 -0.08
CA THR A 215 -15.73 -13.01 0.71
C THR A 215 -15.42 -12.83 2.20
N ALA A 216 -14.16 -12.59 2.56
CA ALA A 216 -13.78 -12.33 3.94
C ALA A 216 -14.43 -11.04 4.48
N VAL A 217 -14.38 -9.95 3.71
CA VAL A 217 -15.04 -8.68 4.09
C VAL A 217 -16.53 -8.90 4.36
N GLY A 218 -17.26 -9.54 3.44
CA GLY A 218 -18.69 -9.81 3.59
C GLY A 218 -19.01 -10.80 4.71
N LYS A 219 -18.19 -11.86 4.87
CA LYS A 219 -18.40 -12.91 5.87
C LYS A 219 -18.16 -12.43 7.30
N PHE A 220 -17.16 -11.58 7.50
CA PHE A 220 -16.76 -11.13 8.84
C PHE A 220 -17.27 -9.72 9.19
N GLY A 221 -17.90 -9.02 8.25
CA GLY A 221 -18.37 -7.65 8.46
C GLY A 221 -17.24 -6.65 8.70
N TRP A 222 -16.05 -6.93 8.15
CA TRP A 222 -14.89 -6.08 8.32
C TRP A 222 -15.03 -4.75 7.57
N SER A 223 -14.52 -3.68 8.17
CA SER A 223 -14.43 -2.40 7.48
C SER A 223 -13.51 -2.47 6.28
N TYR A 224 -13.85 -1.72 5.25
CA TYR A 224 -13.10 -1.62 4.00
C TYR A 224 -13.26 -0.21 3.42
N ASN A 225 -12.35 0.15 2.53
CA ASN A 225 -12.36 1.45 1.88
C ASN A 225 -13.60 1.65 0.98
N LYS A 226 -14.43 2.61 1.33
CA LYS A 226 -15.68 2.93 0.61
C LYS A 226 -15.48 3.47 -0.80
N LEU A 227 -14.25 3.79 -1.20
CA LEU A 227 -13.93 4.10 -2.59
C LEU A 227 -14.30 2.93 -3.53
N TYR A 228 -14.25 1.67 -3.04
CA TYR A 228 -14.64 0.52 -3.85
C TYR A 228 -16.14 0.50 -4.19
N ASP A 229 -16.99 1.06 -3.33
CA ASP A 229 -18.42 1.22 -3.62
C ASP A 229 -18.61 2.25 -4.74
N LEU A 230 -17.86 3.36 -4.70
CA LEU A 230 -17.85 4.35 -5.78
C LEU A 230 -17.35 3.74 -7.09
N MET A 231 -16.26 2.96 -7.06
CA MET A 231 -15.77 2.25 -8.25
C MET A 231 -16.83 1.29 -8.82
N TYR A 232 -17.59 0.62 -7.95
CA TYR A 232 -18.68 -0.26 -8.39
C TYR A 232 -19.80 0.51 -9.07
N LEU A 233 -20.22 1.65 -8.49
CA LEU A 233 -21.23 2.53 -9.08
C LEU A 233 -20.79 3.09 -10.44
N GLN A 234 -19.47 3.31 -10.64
CA GLN A 234 -18.88 3.69 -11.93
C GLN A 234 -18.69 2.50 -12.89
N GLY A 235 -19.27 1.34 -12.59
CA GLY A 235 -19.26 0.16 -13.47
C GLY A 235 -17.93 -0.59 -13.50
N ARG A 236 -17.02 -0.37 -12.53
CA ARG A 236 -15.77 -1.14 -12.47
C ARG A 236 -16.06 -2.57 -12.00
N THR A 237 -15.48 -3.54 -12.71
CA THR A 237 -15.45 -4.93 -12.27
C THR A 237 -14.50 -5.10 -11.08
N LEU A 238 -14.73 -6.10 -10.21
CA LEU A 238 -13.87 -6.39 -9.05
C LEU A 238 -12.36 -6.50 -9.39
N HIS A 239 -12.02 -7.04 -10.56
CA HIS A 239 -10.63 -7.19 -11.00
C HIS A 239 -9.93 -5.87 -11.38
N LYS A 240 -10.71 -4.82 -11.68
CA LYS A 240 -10.21 -3.48 -12.04
C LYS A 240 -10.20 -2.52 -10.86
N MET A 241 -10.66 -2.96 -9.69
CA MET A 241 -10.70 -2.17 -8.45
C MET A 241 -9.33 -2.16 -7.77
N ARG A 242 -8.47 -1.21 -8.17
CA ARG A 242 -7.14 -0.98 -7.60
C ARG A 242 -6.99 0.48 -7.23
N ILE A 243 -6.40 0.71 -6.06
CA ILE A 243 -6.06 2.04 -5.55
C ILE A 243 -4.55 2.19 -5.71
N CYS A 244 -4.11 3.29 -6.30
CA CYS A 244 -2.70 3.63 -6.46
C CYS A 244 -2.55 5.15 -6.49
N GLN A 245 -1.33 5.62 -6.22
CA GLN A 245 -0.94 7.02 -6.36
C GLN A 245 -1.25 7.51 -7.78
N PRO A 246 -1.84 8.70 -7.98
CA PRO A 246 -2.34 9.18 -9.26
C PRO A 246 -1.30 9.14 -10.40
N TYR A 247 -0.04 9.48 -10.13
CA TYR A 247 0.97 9.68 -11.20
C TYR A 247 1.95 8.52 -11.38
N GLY A 248 1.73 7.40 -10.68
CA GLY A 248 2.57 6.21 -10.78
C GLY A 248 2.39 5.47 -12.12
N ASP A 249 3.35 4.62 -12.46
CA ASP A 249 3.35 3.86 -13.72
C ASP A 249 2.10 2.98 -13.89
N ASP A 250 1.63 2.40 -12.78
CA ASP A 250 0.45 1.53 -12.74
C ASP A 250 -0.88 2.32 -12.85
N GLN A 251 -0.90 3.60 -12.45
CA GLN A 251 -2.13 4.41 -12.32
C GLN A 251 -2.42 5.32 -13.52
N LYS A 252 -1.56 5.39 -14.54
CA LYS A 252 -1.91 6.07 -15.82
C LYS A 252 -3.24 5.56 -16.41
N GLN A 253 -3.60 4.31 -16.09
CA GLN A 253 -4.86 3.70 -16.52
C GLN A 253 -6.04 3.97 -15.59
N GLY A 254 -5.90 4.78 -14.54
CA GLY A 254 -6.96 5.01 -13.53
C GLY A 254 -7.01 6.45 -13.03
N LEU A 255 -6.38 7.40 -13.72
CA LEU A 255 -6.40 8.81 -13.34
C LEU A 255 -7.82 9.41 -13.47
N ASP A 256 -8.62 8.86 -14.39
CA ASP A 256 -10.02 9.18 -14.61
C ASP A 256 -10.91 8.84 -13.41
N LEU A 257 -10.51 7.89 -12.56
CA LEU A 257 -11.26 7.58 -11.33
C LEU A 257 -11.31 8.77 -10.37
N PHE A 258 -10.32 9.67 -10.36
CA PHE A 258 -10.44 10.91 -9.60
C PHE A 258 -11.54 11.80 -10.14
N HIS A 259 -11.68 11.88 -11.47
CA HIS A 259 -12.74 12.65 -12.10
C HIS A 259 -14.12 12.02 -11.84
N GLU A 260 -14.22 10.69 -11.89
CA GLU A 260 -15.47 9.95 -11.69
C GLU A 260 -15.92 9.89 -10.22
N CYS A 261 -14.98 9.70 -9.27
CA CYS A 261 -15.28 9.45 -7.87
C CYS A 261 -15.08 10.67 -6.96
N GLU A 262 -14.20 11.62 -7.31
CA GLU A 262 -13.85 12.77 -6.47
C GLU A 262 -13.58 14.03 -7.32
N PRO A 263 -14.58 14.51 -8.10
CA PRO A 263 -14.40 15.59 -9.08
C PRO A 263 -13.87 16.90 -8.46
N GLU A 264 -14.19 17.16 -7.19
CA GLU A 264 -13.72 18.36 -6.46
C GLU A 264 -12.20 18.35 -6.22
N THR A 265 -11.58 17.17 -6.21
CA THR A 265 -10.12 17.00 -6.05
C THR A 265 -9.41 16.90 -7.39
N TRP A 266 -10.15 16.61 -8.47
CA TRP A 266 -9.59 16.46 -9.81
C TRP A 266 -8.81 17.69 -10.27
N SER A 267 -9.34 18.91 -10.06
CA SER A 267 -8.66 20.15 -10.46
C SER A 267 -7.28 20.31 -9.80
N ARG A 268 -7.16 19.95 -8.52
CA ARG A 268 -5.90 20.00 -7.77
C ARG A 268 -4.95 18.89 -8.22
N VAL A 269 -5.45 17.69 -8.47
CA VAL A 269 -4.67 16.57 -9.05
C VAL A 269 -4.09 16.97 -10.41
N VAL A 270 -4.86 17.66 -11.26
CA VAL A 270 -4.38 18.15 -12.55
C VAL A 270 -3.34 19.25 -12.40
N ASN A 271 -3.57 20.19 -11.49
CA ASN A 271 -2.66 21.32 -11.27
C ASN A 271 -1.33 20.90 -10.62
N ARG A 272 -1.30 19.76 -9.90
CA ARG A 272 -0.14 19.36 -9.11
C ARG A 272 1.09 19.00 -9.94
N VAL A 273 0.91 18.24 -11.01
CA VAL A 273 2.00 17.81 -11.89
C VAL A 273 1.66 18.05 -13.37
N PRO A 274 2.64 18.46 -14.19
CA PRO A 274 2.41 18.57 -15.63
C PRO A 274 2.07 17.20 -16.21
N GLY A 275 1.21 17.18 -17.21
CA GLY A 275 0.81 15.97 -17.93
C GLY A 275 -0.37 15.21 -17.32
N ALA A 276 -0.84 15.55 -16.12
CA ALA A 276 -1.98 14.90 -15.48
C ALA A 276 -3.27 14.97 -16.33
N ASN A 277 -3.61 16.13 -16.89
CA ASN A 277 -4.79 16.25 -17.77
C ASN A 277 -4.67 15.37 -19.03
N MET A 278 -3.50 15.37 -19.67
CA MET A 278 -3.22 14.54 -20.85
C MET A 278 -3.28 13.04 -20.50
N GLY A 279 -2.75 12.64 -19.35
CA GLY A 279 -2.80 11.26 -18.86
C GLY A 279 -4.24 10.75 -18.67
N SER A 280 -5.16 11.60 -18.21
CA SER A 280 -6.59 11.26 -18.12
C SER A 280 -7.25 11.11 -19.49
N LEU A 281 -7.05 12.10 -20.37
CA LEU A 281 -7.69 12.14 -21.69
C LEU A 281 -7.31 10.96 -22.60
N TYR A 282 -6.06 10.52 -22.54
CA TYR A 282 -5.53 9.46 -23.41
C TYR A 282 -5.44 8.09 -22.74
N ARG A 283 -6.25 7.86 -21.69
CA ARG A 283 -6.30 6.57 -20.99
C ARG A 283 -6.52 5.41 -21.97
N GLY A 284 -5.64 4.41 -21.92
CA GLY A 284 -5.74 3.24 -22.80
C GLY A 284 -5.34 3.52 -24.25
N ASN A 285 -4.72 4.65 -24.55
CA ASN A 285 -4.13 4.93 -25.85
C ASN A 285 -2.64 4.51 -25.89
N PRO A 286 -2.13 3.96 -27.01
CA PRO A 286 -0.71 3.66 -27.20
C PRO A 286 0.23 4.85 -26.90
N LEU A 287 -0.24 6.09 -27.08
CA LEU A 287 0.49 7.33 -26.75
C LEU A 287 1.01 7.38 -25.30
N LEU A 288 0.36 6.70 -24.35
CA LEU A 288 0.81 6.63 -22.95
C LEU A 288 1.76 5.46 -22.64
N GLY A 289 2.16 4.70 -23.66
CA GLY A 289 3.24 3.70 -23.61
C GLY A 289 2.84 2.30 -23.17
N ASN A 290 1.55 2.00 -22.99
CA ASN A 290 1.07 0.74 -22.39
C ASN A 290 0.32 -0.20 -23.32
N ILE A 291 0.29 0.06 -24.64
CA ILE A 291 -0.30 -0.86 -25.62
C ILE A 291 0.65 -0.98 -26.80
N LYS A 292 0.96 -2.20 -27.23
CA LYS A 292 1.64 -2.43 -28.52
C LYS A 292 0.78 -1.78 -29.60
N ALA A 293 1.32 -0.80 -30.31
CA ALA A 293 0.76 -0.40 -31.59
C ALA A 293 0.70 -1.66 -32.47
N VAL A 294 -0.49 -1.99 -32.94
CA VAL A 294 -0.68 -3.00 -33.99
C VAL A 294 -0.21 -2.40 -35.30
#